data_AF-A0A1Y5PYA5-F1
#
_entry.id   AF-A0A1Y5PYA5-F1
#
_cell.length_a   1.000
_cell.length_b   1.000
_cell.length_c   1.000
_cell.angle_alpha   90.00
_cell.angle_beta   90.00
_cell.angle_gamma   90.00
#
_symmetry.space_group_name_H-M   'P 1'
#
loop_
_entity.id
_entity.type
_entity.pdbx_description
1 polymer ?
#
loop_
_entity_poly.entity_id
_entity_poly.type
_entity_poly.pdbx_seq_one_letter_code
_entity_poly.pdbx_strand_id
1 'polypeptide(L)'
;MAVKVFSDEQARALINLRQRYEVWIEAERGLAKLPYGLARKEVGGRAYLYEIRDRKGNGKSLGPWSEAFAAKLDAYRREKETLKARISASKSALDESASIARALRVPMIANEVGPILREADRRELLDGALLVVGTNAVVAYALEAGGFIRDLPDETADFDLAWTETDPQQDAQIVWDLLKAVDATFTVNTERSFQARNAKAYEVEILAAPSRAANMARTDRPRPIPLPEQEWLLEGRAVDQVVICRDGSPARIVAPDPRWFALQKLWMSEQSKRHPLKRGKDMKQALLLLDAVAEAMPHYPLDEAFEAMLPGELAPYYLRWTEQRPDPRSPRW
;
A
#
# COMPACT_ATOMS: atom_id res chain seq x y z
N MET A 1 -6.85 28.30 0.89
CA MET A 1 -7.41 27.06 0.36
C MET A 1 -6.29 26.25 -0.22
N ALA A 2 -5.65 25.49 0.66
CA ALA A 2 -4.64 24.48 0.35
C ALA A 2 -5.28 23.34 -0.47
N VAL A 3 -6.57 23.07 -0.24
CA VAL A 3 -7.32 22.02 -0.93
C VAL A 3 -8.25 22.63 -1.97
N LYS A 4 -8.24 22.08 -3.19
CA LYS A 4 -9.30 22.27 -4.17
C LYS A 4 -10.27 21.08 -4.02
N VAL A 5 -11.40 21.32 -3.38
CA VAL A 5 -12.44 20.30 -3.12
C VAL A 5 -12.87 19.64 -4.44
N PHE A 6 -13.14 18.33 -4.36
CA PHE A 6 -13.72 17.58 -5.48
C PHE A 6 -15.09 18.13 -5.86
N SER A 7 -15.42 18.02 -7.15
CA SER A 7 -16.83 18.13 -7.58
C SER A 7 -17.65 16.95 -7.05
N ASP A 8 -18.97 17.13 -6.94
CA ASP A 8 -19.89 16.07 -6.52
C ASP A 8 -19.72 14.79 -7.36
N GLU A 9 -19.45 14.94 -8.66
CA GLU A 9 -19.25 13.82 -9.58
C GLU A 9 -17.93 13.08 -9.32
N GLN A 10 -16.85 13.81 -8.99
CA GLN A 10 -15.59 13.21 -8.57
C GLN A 10 -15.73 12.47 -7.24
N ALA A 11 -16.42 13.07 -6.26
CA ALA A 11 -16.68 12.45 -4.97
C ALA A 11 -17.51 11.16 -5.12
N ARG A 12 -18.60 11.22 -5.90
CA ARG A 12 -19.44 10.06 -6.21
C ARG A 12 -18.67 8.94 -6.90
N ALA A 13 -17.82 9.28 -7.88
CA ALA A 13 -17.00 8.30 -8.58
C ALA A 13 -16.01 7.59 -7.65
N LEU A 14 -15.35 8.32 -6.74
CA LEU A 14 -14.39 7.75 -5.78
C LEU A 14 -15.08 6.85 -4.74
N ILE A 15 -16.26 7.23 -4.23
CA ILE A 15 -17.05 6.40 -3.31
C ILE A 15 -17.43 5.07 -3.99
N ASN A 16 -17.97 5.14 -5.20
CA ASN A 16 -18.35 3.95 -5.97
C ASN A 16 -17.14 3.08 -6.33
N LEU A 17 -15.99 3.70 -6.63
CA LEU A 17 -14.75 3.01 -6.91
C LEU A 17 -14.31 2.16 -5.71
N ARG A 18 -14.26 2.77 -4.52
CA ARG A 18 -13.89 2.07 -3.28
C ARG A 18 -14.78 0.86 -3.04
N GLN A 19 -16.10 1.05 -3.05
CA GLN A 19 -17.04 -0.03 -2.76
C GLN A 19 -16.87 -1.22 -3.73
N ARG A 20 -16.69 -0.93 -5.02
CA ARG A 20 -16.50 -1.98 -6.04
C ARG A 20 -15.12 -2.65 -5.92
N TYR A 21 -14.10 -1.89 -5.53
CA TYR A 21 -12.76 -2.42 -5.28
C TYR A 21 -12.76 -3.38 -4.09
N GLU A 22 -13.40 -3.00 -2.98
CA GLU A 22 -13.51 -3.83 -1.76
C GLU A 22 -14.17 -5.19 -2.06
N VAL A 23 -15.27 -5.20 -2.82
CA VAL A 23 -15.93 -6.45 -3.25
C VAL A 23 -15.02 -7.32 -4.12
N TRP A 24 -14.27 -6.71 -5.04
CA TRP A 24 -13.36 -7.43 -5.92
C TRP A 24 -12.16 -8.01 -5.15
N ILE A 25 -11.49 -7.19 -4.32
CA ILE A 25 -10.29 -7.60 -3.59
C ILE A 25 -10.60 -8.66 -2.52
N GLU A 26 -11.78 -8.64 -1.89
CA GLU A 26 -12.22 -9.70 -0.98
C GLU A 26 -12.22 -11.07 -1.68
N ALA A 27 -12.73 -11.15 -2.90
CA ALA A 27 -12.76 -12.38 -3.68
C ALA A 27 -11.36 -12.80 -4.16
N GLU A 28 -10.51 -11.85 -4.56
CA GLU A 28 -9.10 -12.09 -4.89
C GLU A 28 -8.30 -12.64 -3.71
N ARG A 29 -8.46 -12.06 -2.51
CA ARG A 29 -7.86 -12.54 -1.25
C ARG A 29 -8.36 -13.93 -0.90
N GLY A 30 -9.66 -14.19 -1.04
CA GLY A 30 -10.23 -15.53 -0.86
C GLY A 30 -9.59 -16.55 -1.79
N LEU A 31 -9.41 -16.21 -3.07
CA LEU A 31 -8.75 -17.09 -4.04
C LEU A 31 -7.27 -17.29 -3.72
N ALA A 32 -6.59 -16.24 -3.24
CA ALA A 32 -5.18 -16.29 -2.84
C ALA A 32 -4.90 -17.24 -1.69
N LYS A 33 -5.85 -17.39 -0.76
CA LYS A 33 -5.77 -18.30 0.40
C LYS A 33 -5.95 -19.76 0.02
N LEU A 34 -6.57 -20.05 -1.13
CA LEU A 34 -6.74 -21.42 -1.59
C LEU A 34 -5.40 -22.02 -2.06
N PRO A 35 -5.17 -23.34 -1.83
CA PRO A 35 -4.06 -24.03 -2.45
C PRO A 35 -4.09 -23.87 -3.97
N TYR A 36 -2.91 -23.77 -4.60
CA TYR A 36 -2.79 -23.60 -6.05
C TYR A 36 -3.60 -24.64 -6.83
N GLY A 37 -3.53 -25.91 -6.42
CA GLY A 37 -4.36 -26.99 -6.96
C GLY A 37 -4.55 -28.12 -5.96
N LEU A 38 -5.73 -28.75 -5.98
CA LEU A 38 -5.95 -30.10 -5.45
C LEU A 38 -6.32 -31.04 -6.60
N ALA A 39 -5.73 -32.24 -6.61
CA ALA A 39 -6.02 -33.23 -7.64
C ALA A 39 -5.96 -34.66 -7.08
N ARG A 40 -6.85 -35.53 -7.57
CA ARG A 40 -6.70 -36.97 -7.42
C ARG A 40 -5.61 -37.44 -8.39
N LYS A 41 -4.61 -38.19 -7.90
CA LYS A 41 -3.61 -38.85 -8.73
C LYS A 41 -3.50 -40.32 -8.37
N GLU A 42 -3.24 -41.15 -9.37
CA GLU A 42 -2.97 -42.58 -9.18
C GLU A 42 -1.48 -42.85 -9.31
N VAL A 43 -0.92 -43.55 -8.33
CA VAL A 43 0.51 -43.88 -8.24
C VAL A 43 0.61 -45.31 -7.74
N GLY A 44 1.25 -46.19 -8.52
CA GLY A 44 1.45 -47.60 -8.14
C GLY A 44 0.14 -48.36 -7.86
N GLY A 45 -0.91 -48.09 -8.63
CA GLY A 45 -2.23 -48.75 -8.48
C GLY A 45 -3.07 -48.27 -7.29
N ARG A 46 -2.63 -47.24 -6.57
CA ARG A 46 -3.40 -46.61 -5.48
C ARG A 46 -3.69 -45.16 -5.82
N ALA A 47 -4.88 -44.69 -5.46
CA ALA A 47 -5.27 -43.29 -5.62
C ALA A 47 -4.88 -42.48 -4.38
N TYR A 48 -4.54 -41.21 -4.58
CA TYR A 48 -4.13 -40.26 -3.55
C TYR A 48 -4.71 -38.87 -3.85
N LEU A 49 -4.91 -38.06 -2.81
CA LEU A 49 -5.13 -36.63 -2.99
C LEU A 49 -3.78 -35.92 -2.99
N TYR A 50 -3.54 -35.06 -3.97
CA TYR A 50 -2.33 -34.26 -4.08
C TYR A 50 -2.65 -32.78 -3.96
N GLU A 51 -1.79 -32.06 -3.24
CA GLU A 51 -1.70 -30.61 -3.24
C GLU A 51 -0.63 -30.18 -4.24
N ILE A 52 -1.06 -29.58 -5.34
CA ILE A 52 -0.21 -29.03 -6.38
C ILE A 52 0.22 -27.64 -5.94
N ARG A 53 1.52 -27.36 -6.03
CA ARG A 53 2.16 -26.10 -5.61
C ARG A 53 2.37 -25.13 -6.76
N ASP A 54 2.50 -25.62 -8.00
CA ASP A 54 2.82 -24.78 -9.15
C ASP A 54 2.28 -25.34 -10.48
N ARG A 55 2.44 -24.54 -11.54
CA ARG A 55 2.05 -24.89 -12.91
C ARG A 55 2.84 -26.07 -13.48
N LYS A 56 4.04 -26.37 -12.95
CA LYS A 56 4.87 -27.50 -13.39
C LYS A 56 4.36 -28.84 -12.83
N GLY A 57 3.34 -28.79 -11.97
CA GLY A 57 2.72 -29.98 -11.40
C GLY A 57 3.46 -30.53 -10.18
N ASN A 58 4.43 -29.76 -9.64
CA ASN A 58 5.07 -30.09 -8.38
C ASN A 58 4.02 -30.11 -7.28
N GLY A 59 4.09 -31.10 -6.39
CA GLY A 59 3.08 -31.24 -5.35
C GLY A 59 3.43 -32.34 -4.35
N LYS A 60 2.73 -32.33 -3.22
CA LYS A 60 2.85 -33.36 -2.18
C LYS A 60 1.57 -34.18 -2.12
N SER A 61 1.70 -35.47 -1.83
CA SER A 61 0.56 -36.29 -1.45
C SER A 61 0.05 -35.84 -0.08
N LEU A 62 -1.26 -35.67 0.04
CA LEU A 62 -1.96 -35.44 1.31
C LEU A 62 -2.40 -36.75 1.96
N GLY A 63 -2.30 -37.87 1.24
CA GLY A 63 -2.62 -39.20 1.73
C GLY A 63 -3.43 -40.05 0.74
N PRO A 64 -3.65 -41.34 1.07
CA PRO A 64 -4.45 -42.26 0.26
C PRO A 64 -5.88 -41.75 0.05
N TRP A 65 -6.43 -41.98 -1.12
CA TRP A 65 -7.78 -41.56 -1.49
C TRP A 65 -8.84 -42.16 -0.55
N SER A 66 -9.81 -41.34 -0.17
CA SER A 66 -10.91 -41.69 0.72
C SER A 66 -12.14 -40.85 0.37
N GLU A 67 -13.31 -41.20 0.90
CA GLU A 67 -14.53 -40.40 0.76
C GLU A 67 -14.35 -38.98 1.34
N ALA A 68 -13.63 -38.85 2.46
CA ALA A 68 -13.30 -37.56 3.06
C ALA A 68 -12.45 -36.69 2.10
N PHE A 69 -11.50 -37.27 1.38
CA PHE A 69 -10.72 -36.54 0.38
C PHE A 69 -11.48 -36.27 -0.92
N ALA A 70 -12.44 -37.10 -1.29
CA ALA A 70 -13.38 -36.80 -2.37
C ALA A 70 -14.20 -35.54 -2.01
N ALA A 71 -14.80 -35.52 -0.82
CA ALA A 71 -15.56 -34.37 -0.32
C ALA A 71 -14.69 -33.10 -0.22
N LYS A 72 -13.44 -33.22 0.24
CA LYS A 72 -12.49 -32.09 0.30
C LYS A 72 -12.16 -31.55 -1.10
N LEU A 73 -11.91 -32.42 -2.07
CA LEU A 73 -11.63 -32.01 -3.45
C LEU A 73 -12.83 -31.30 -4.09
N ASP A 74 -14.05 -31.81 -3.85
CA ASP A 74 -15.26 -31.19 -4.38
C ASP A 74 -15.59 -29.85 -3.72
N ALA A 75 -15.40 -29.73 -2.41
CA ALA A 75 -15.53 -28.45 -1.71
C ALA A 75 -14.54 -27.41 -2.25
N TYR A 76 -13.27 -27.79 -2.39
CA TYR A 76 -12.24 -26.94 -3.00
C TYR A 76 -12.61 -26.47 -4.41
N ARG A 77 -13.09 -27.39 -5.27
CA ARG A 77 -13.50 -27.05 -6.64
C ARG A 77 -14.66 -26.06 -6.63
N ARG A 78 -15.70 -26.31 -5.82
CA ARG A 78 -16.87 -25.41 -5.71
C ARG A 78 -16.47 -24.03 -5.22
N GLU A 79 -15.66 -23.96 -4.16
CA GLU A 79 -15.19 -22.70 -3.59
C GLU A 79 -14.33 -21.92 -4.59
N LYS A 80 -13.37 -22.57 -5.24
CA LYS A 80 -12.51 -21.97 -6.26
C LYS A 80 -13.31 -21.40 -7.44
N GLU A 81 -14.28 -22.16 -7.96
CA GLU A 81 -15.14 -21.69 -9.05
C GLU A 81 -16.07 -20.56 -8.59
N THR A 82 -16.58 -20.60 -7.36
CA THR A 82 -17.39 -19.52 -6.77
C THR A 82 -16.58 -18.22 -6.68
N LEU A 83 -15.35 -18.28 -6.17
CA LEU A 83 -14.48 -17.11 -6.05
C LEU A 83 -14.13 -16.54 -7.42
N LYS A 84 -13.75 -17.38 -8.40
CA LYS A 84 -13.52 -16.93 -9.78
C LYS A 84 -14.76 -16.26 -10.40
N ALA A 85 -15.95 -16.80 -10.17
CA ALA A 85 -17.19 -16.20 -10.64
C ALA A 85 -17.43 -14.83 -9.98
N ARG A 86 -17.22 -14.69 -8.66
CA ARG A 86 -17.31 -13.40 -7.95
C ARG A 86 -16.29 -12.38 -8.47
N ILE A 87 -15.05 -12.79 -8.71
CA ILE A 87 -14.01 -11.93 -9.30
C ILE A 87 -14.46 -11.44 -10.68
N SER A 88 -14.86 -12.36 -11.57
CA SER A 88 -15.29 -12.02 -12.94
C SER A 88 -16.50 -11.07 -12.93
N ALA A 89 -17.50 -11.35 -12.09
CA ALA A 89 -18.72 -10.56 -11.99
C ALA A 89 -18.46 -9.14 -11.43
N SER A 90 -17.61 -9.01 -10.41
CA SER A 90 -17.28 -7.71 -9.81
C SER A 90 -16.35 -6.87 -10.68
N LYS A 91 -15.45 -7.51 -11.45
CA LYS A 91 -14.44 -6.81 -12.25
C LYS A 91 -15.02 -5.86 -13.29
N SER A 92 -16.11 -6.24 -13.96
CA SER A 92 -16.74 -5.38 -14.97
C SER A 92 -17.23 -4.06 -14.38
N ALA A 93 -17.87 -4.10 -13.21
CA ALA A 93 -18.34 -2.89 -12.53
C ALA A 93 -17.16 -2.06 -12.00
N LEU A 94 -16.12 -2.73 -11.48
CA LEU A 94 -14.91 -2.04 -11.04
C LEU A 94 -14.24 -1.27 -12.19
N ASP A 95 -14.13 -1.88 -13.36
CA ASP A 95 -13.52 -1.27 -14.55
C ASP A 95 -14.29 -0.06 -15.07
N GLU A 96 -15.62 -0.10 -14.99
CA GLU A 96 -16.47 1.04 -15.30
C GLU A 96 -16.19 2.21 -14.32
N SER A 97 -16.23 1.96 -13.01
CA SER A 97 -15.93 2.99 -12.00
C SER A 97 -14.54 3.58 -12.17
N ALA A 98 -13.56 2.73 -12.46
CA ALA A 98 -12.19 3.15 -12.65
C ALA A 98 -12.02 4.01 -13.92
N SER A 99 -12.74 3.67 -14.99
CA SER A 99 -12.78 4.46 -16.22
C SER A 99 -13.42 5.83 -16.01
N ILE A 100 -14.52 5.91 -15.24
CA ILE A 100 -15.18 7.16 -14.87
C ILE A 100 -14.23 8.03 -14.01
N ALA A 101 -13.67 7.46 -12.94
CA ALA A 101 -12.75 8.18 -12.06
C ALA A 101 -11.54 8.75 -12.83
N ARG A 102 -10.96 7.95 -13.75
CA ARG A 102 -9.89 8.41 -14.65
C ARG A 102 -10.36 9.54 -15.58
N ALA A 103 -11.53 9.43 -16.19
CA ALA A 103 -12.08 10.46 -17.06
C ALA A 103 -12.31 11.80 -16.33
N LEU A 104 -12.71 11.73 -15.05
CA LEU A 104 -12.88 12.87 -14.16
C LEU A 104 -11.56 13.44 -13.61
N ARG A 105 -10.42 12.86 -13.99
CA ARG A 105 -9.07 13.28 -13.60
C ARG A 105 -8.93 13.43 -12.08
N VAL A 106 -9.47 12.49 -11.32
CA VAL A 106 -9.16 12.37 -9.89
C VAL A 106 -7.65 12.19 -9.69
N PRO A 107 -7.10 12.43 -8.49
CA PRO A 107 -5.69 12.14 -8.23
C PRO A 107 -5.34 10.70 -8.61
N MET A 108 -4.23 10.52 -9.33
CA MET A 108 -3.78 9.23 -9.87
C MET A 108 -2.32 8.96 -9.52
N ILE A 109 -1.93 7.69 -9.52
CA ILE A 109 -0.55 7.23 -9.36
C ILE A 109 0.06 6.70 -10.66
N ALA A 110 1.38 6.61 -10.72
CA ALA A 110 2.11 5.94 -11.79
C ALA A 110 1.69 4.48 -11.97
N ASN A 111 1.76 3.97 -13.20
CA ASN A 111 1.26 2.65 -13.57
C ASN A 111 2.08 1.52 -12.94
N GLU A 112 3.36 1.77 -12.73
CA GLU A 112 4.33 0.81 -12.22
C GLU A 112 4.05 0.43 -10.77
N VAL A 113 3.45 1.34 -9.99
CA VAL A 113 3.08 1.14 -8.57
C VAL A 113 1.89 0.20 -8.44
N GLY A 114 0.90 0.32 -9.34
CA GLY A 114 -0.39 -0.35 -9.26
C GLY A 114 -0.34 -1.87 -9.10
N PRO A 115 0.42 -2.61 -9.95
CA PRO A 115 0.57 -4.06 -9.83
C PRO A 115 1.14 -4.50 -8.47
N ILE A 116 2.09 -3.73 -7.91
CA ILE A 116 2.70 -4.04 -6.61
C ILE A 116 1.68 -3.85 -5.50
N LEU A 117 0.95 -2.73 -5.50
CA LEU A 117 -0.10 -2.48 -4.52
C LEU A 117 -1.20 -3.54 -4.56
N ARG A 118 -1.70 -3.91 -5.74
CA ARG A 118 -2.74 -4.94 -5.88
C ARG A 118 -2.26 -6.30 -5.40
N GLU A 119 -1.01 -6.68 -5.71
CA GLU A 119 -0.45 -7.94 -5.24
C GLU A 119 -0.20 -7.92 -3.72
N ALA A 120 0.22 -6.78 -3.15
CA ALA A 120 0.36 -6.61 -1.70
C ALA A 120 -1.00 -6.72 -1.00
N ASP A 121 -2.03 -6.11 -1.58
CA ASP A 121 -3.40 -6.12 -1.06
C ASP A 121 -4.04 -7.51 -1.16
N ARG A 122 -3.81 -8.23 -2.26
CA ARG A 122 -4.24 -9.62 -2.46
C ARG A 122 -3.61 -10.57 -1.42
N ARG A 123 -2.41 -10.24 -0.94
CA ARG A 123 -1.68 -10.96 0.11
C ARG A 123 -1.93 -10.40 1.51
N GLU A 124 -2.84 -9.44 1.66
CA GLU A 124 -3.19 -8.79 2.93
C GLU A 124 -2.00 -8.07 3.62
N LEU A 125 -0.96 -7.71 2.86
CA LEU A 125 0.25 -7.09 3.41
C LEU A 125 0.03 -5.62 3.80
N LEU A 126 -0.92 -4.94 3.15
CA LEU A 126 -1.30 -3.57 3.48
C LEU A 126 -2.09 -3.45 4.78
N ASP A 127 -2.53 -4.58 5.37
CA ASP A 127 -3.30 -4.64 6.61
C ASP A 127 -2.39 -4.85 7.84
N GLY A 128 -1.17 -4.29 7.82
CA GLY A 128 -0.28 -4.22 8.99
C GLY A 128 1.20 -4.48 8.72
N ALA A 129 1.56 -5.18 7.64
CA ALA A 129 2.95 -5.52 7.35
C ALA A 129 3.69 -4.42 6.54
N LEU A 130 2.95 -3.69 5.69
CA LEU A 130 3.49 -2.66 4.81
C LEU A 130 2.65 -1.38 4.83
N LEU A 131 3.32 -0.24 4.90
CA LEU A 131 2.77 1.08 4.60
C LEU A 131 3.42 1.68 3.36
N VAL A 132 2.63 2.38 2.55
CA VAL A 132 3.13 3.20 1.46
C VAL A 132 3.67 4.50 2.01
N VAL A 133 4.95 4.78 1.74
CA VAL A 133 5.60 6.02 2.12
C VAL A 133 6.13 6.74 0.89
N GLY A 134 6.94 7.78 1.07
CA GLY A 134 7.47 8.55 -0.04
C GLY A 134 6.39 9.32 -0.79
N THR A 135 6.62 9.64 -2.07
CA THR A 135 5.71 10.54 -2.80
C THR A 135 4.35 9.90 -3.10
N ASN A 136 4.30 8.58 -3.31
CA ASN A 136 3.06 7.89 -3.68
C ASN A 136 1.99 7.96 -2.57
N ALA A 137 2.40 8.06 -1.31
CA ALA A 137 1.49 8.26 -0.17
C ALA A 137 0.64 9.54 -0.30
N VAL A 138 1.17 10.58 -0.96
CA VAL A 138 0.52 11.89 -0.99
C VAL A 138 -0.77 11.89 -1.82
N VAL A 139 -0.89 10.99 -2.79
CA VAL A 139 -2.14 10.81 -3.53
C VAL A 139 -3.26 10.31 -2.62
N ALA A 140 -2.97 9.42 -1.67
CA ALA A 140 -3.94 8.97 -0.68
C ALA A 140 -4.38 10.13 0.23
N TYR A 141 -3.44 10.99 0.66
CA TYR A 141 -3.80 12.16 1.46
C TYR A 141 -4.66 13.19 0.71
N ALA A 142 -4.49 13.34 -0.61
CA ALA A 142 -5.39 14.17 -1.40
C ALA A 142 -6.84 13.64 -1.37
N LEU A 143 -7.01 12.32 -1.53
CA LEU A 143 -8.32 11.67 -1.41
C LEU A 143 -8.91 11.82 0.01
N GLU A 144 -8.09 11.64 1.04
CA GLU A 144 -8.49 11.82 2.44
C GLU A 144 -8.96 13.26 2.72
N ALA A 145 -8.31 14.26 2.10
CA ALA A 145 -8.69 15.67 2.18
C ALA A 145 -9.99 16.00 1.39
N GLY A 146 -10.55 15.05 0.65
CA GLY A 146 -11.71 15.29 -0.23
C GLY A 146 -11.40 16.24 -1.39
N GLY A 147 -10.15 16.29 -1.87
CA GLY A 147 -9.79 17.22 -2.95
C GLY A 147 -8.39 17.05 -3.53
N PHE A 148 -7.94 18.07 -4.25
CA PHE A 148 -6.56 18.18 -4.72
C PHE A 148 -5.77 19.09 -3.79
N ILE A 149 -4.65 18.61 -3.26
CA ILE A 149 -3.68 19.46 -2.59
C ILE A 149 -2.94 20.26 -3.67
N ARG A 150 -3.08 21.59 -3.65
CA ARG A 150 -2.57 22.46 -4.72
C ARG A 150 -1.05 22.50 -4.72
N ASP A 151 -0.47 22.64 -5.90
CA ASP A 151 0.98 22.80 -6.11
C ASP A 151 1.85 21.64 -5.60
N LEU A 152 1.23 20.49 -5.30
CA LEU A 152 1.94 19.33 -4.82
C LEU A 152 2.88 18.77 -5.90
N PRO A 153 4.16 18.51 -5.60
CA PRO A 153 5.08 17.93 -6.57
C PRO A 153 4.68 16.52 -7.02
N ASP A 154 4.86 16.23 -8.32
CA ASP A 154 4.62 14.91 -8.92
C ASP A 154 5.44 13.79 -8.26
N GLU A 155 4.97 12.56 -8.40
CA GLU A 155 5.67 11.36 -7.96
C GLU A 155 7.03 11.18 -8.63
N THR A 156 7.96 10.62 -7.87
CA THR A 156 9.27 10.18 -8.36
C THR A 156 9.14 8.77 -8.95
N ALA A 157 10.05 8.41 -9.85
CA ALA A 157 10.10 7.08 -10.47
C ALA A 157 10.68 6.01 -9.51
N ASP A 158 10.31 6.06 -8.23
CA ASP A 158 10.66 5.14 -7.16
C ASP A 158 9.39 4.79 -6.35
N PHE A 159 9.40 3.62 -5.70
CA PHE A 159 8.32 3.19 -4.82
C PHE A 159 8.85 2.82 -3.44
N ASP A 160 8.55 3.68 -2.46
CA ASP A 160 8.97 3.48 -1.09
C ASP A 160 7.87 2.80 -0.27
N LEU A 161 8.23 1.71 0.42
CA LEU A 161 7.39 1.03 1.39
C LEU A 161 8.08 1.02 2.76
N ALA A 162 7.31 1.17 3.83
CA ALA A 162 7.77 0.93 5.19
C ALA A 162 7.32 -0.46 5.66
N TRP A 163 8.25 -1.24 6.18
CA TRP A 163 7.98 -2.48 6.90
C TRP A 163 7.53 -2.17 8.32
N THR A 164 6.33 -2.62 8.67
CA THR A 164 5.65 -2.25 9.93
C THR A 164 5.23 -3.44 10.78
N GLU A 165 5.48 -4.66 10.32
CA GLU A 165 5.11 -5.89 11.01
C GLU A 165 5.57 -5.91 12.47
N THR A 166 4.64 -6.24 13.36
CA THR A 166 4.84 -6.31 14.81
C THR A 166 5.40 -7.66 15.24
N ASP A 167 5.04 -8.73 14.53
CA ASP A 167 5.39 -10.09 14.88
C ASP A 167 6.58 -10.62 14.06
N PRO A 168 7.61 -11.21 14.69
CA PRO A 168 8.74 -11.77 13.97
C PRO A 168 8.34 -12.83 12.93
N GLN A 169 8.69 -12.58 11.67
CA GLN A 169 8.44 -13.51 10.57
C GLN A 169 9.59 -14.52 10.46
N GLN A 170 9.25 -15.79 10.33
CA GLN A 170 10.22 -16.89 10.23
C GLN A 170 10.23 -17.49 8.83
N ASP A 171 11.42 -17.54 8.22
CA ASP A 171 11.70 -18.18 6.93
C ASP A 171 10.81 -17.77 5.73
N ALA A 172 10.00 -16.72 5.88
CA ALA A 172 9.09 -16.24 4.85
C ALA A 172 9.74 -15.15 4.00
N GLN A 173 9.68 -15.27 2.67
CA GLN A 173 10.16 -14.27 1.71
C GLN A 173 9.01 -13.36 1.27
N ILE A 174 8.33 -12.73 2.23
CA ILE A 174 7.06 -12.02 2.02
C ILE A 174 7.18 -10.94 0.95
N VAL A 175 8.14 -10.02 1.10
CA VAL A 175 8.34 -8.90 0.17
C VAL A 175 8.94 -9.40 -1.13
N TRP A 176 9.87 -10.35 -1.07
CA TRP A 176 10.51 -10.86 -2.27
C TRP A 176 9.53 -11.62 -3.17
N ASP A 177 8.69 -12.47 -2.58
CA ASP A 177 7.67 -13.24 -3.29
C ASP A 177 6.57 -12.32 -3.86
N LEU A 178 6.26 -11.21 -3.17
CA LEU A 178 5.41 -10.13 -3.68
C LEU A 178 6.00 -9.55 -4.97
N LEU A 179 7.24 -9.07 -4.92
CA LEU A 179 7.90 -8.45 -6.07
C LEU A 179 8.06 -9.43 -7.24
N LYS A 180 8.47 -10.67 -6.95
CA LYS A 180 8.65 -11.71 -7.97
C LYS A 180 7.35 -12.17 -8.63
N ALA A 181 6.23 -12.11 -7.92
CA ALA A 181 4.93 -12.40 -8.51
C ALA A 181 4.47 -11.30 -9.48
N VAL A 182 4.84 -10.05 -9.20
CA VAL A 182 4.56 -8.91 -10.09
C VAL A 182 5.49 -8.93 -11.32
N ASP A 183 6.79 -9.10 -11.10
CA ASP A 183 7.80 -9.11 -12.15
C ASP A 183 8.98 -10.01 -11.75
N ALA A 184 9.13 -11.13 -12.45
CA ALA A 184 10.21 -12.09 -12.16
C ALA A 184 11.62 -11.51 -12.35
N THR A 185 11.76 -10.36 -13.03
CA THR A 185 13.04 -9.71 -13.31
C THR A 185 13.56 -8.83 -12.16
N PHE A 186 12.80 -8.64 -11.07
CA PHE A 186 13.31 -7.93 -9.89
C PHE A 186 14.60 -8.58 -9.37
N THR A 187 15.63 -7.78 -9.14
CA THR A 187 16.90 -8.18 -8.52
C THR A 187 17.21 -7.24 -7.36
N VAL A 188 17.83 -7.74 -6.29
CA VAL A 188 18.30 -6.88 -5.19
C VAL A 188 19.49 -6.05 -5.69
N ASN A 189 19.49 -4.76 -5.37
CA ASN A 189 20.65 -3.93 -5.62
C ASN A 189 21.80 -4.33 -4.68
N THR A 190 22.93 -4.75 -5.23
CA THR A 190 24.08 -5.24 -4.45
C THR A 190 24.76 -4.15 -3.63
N GLU A 191 24.68 -2.89 -4.05
CA GLU A 191 25.24 -1.74 -3.33
C GLU A 191 24.26 -1.19 -2.29
N ARG A 192 22.97 -1.43 -2.49
CA ARG A 192 21.87 -0.94 -1.66
C ARG A 192 20.89 -2.07 -1.38
N SER A 193 21.21 -2.90 -0.40
CA SER A 193 20.49 -4.15 -0.11
C SER A 193 19.01 -3.98 0.26
N PHE A 194 18.57 -2.75 0.53
CA PHE A 194 17.20 -2.31 0.79
C PHE A 194 16.39 -1.93 -0.44
N GLN A 195 17.04 -1.91 -1.62
CA GLN A 195 16.42 -1.64 -2.89
C GLN A 195 16.31 -2.91 -3.72
N ALA A 196 15.19 -3.04 -4.44
CA ALA A 196 15.03 -3.98 -5.54
C ALA A 196 14.76 -3.21 -6.82
N ARG A 197 15.30 -3.71 -7.94
CA ARG A 197 15.11 -3.11 -9.26
C ARG A 197 14.76 -4.16 -10.31
N ASN A 198 13.79 -3.88 -11.17
CA ASN A 198 13.44 -4.77 -12.28
C ASN A 198 14.22 -4.45 -13.57
N ALA A 199 13.97 -5.22 -14.64
CA ALA A 199 14.62 -5.03 -15.95
C ALA A 199 14.29 -3.67 -16.62
N LYS A 200 13.24 -2.98 -16.16
CA LYS A 200 12.84 -1.64 -16.64
C LYS A 200 13.44 -0.51 -15.80
N ALA A 201 14.38 -0.83 -14.90
CA ALA A 201 14.98 0.09 -13.95
C ALA A 201 13.98 0.72 -12.95
N TYR A 202 12.81 0.12 -12.74
CA TYR A 202 11.87 0.56 -11.71
C TYR A 202 12.36 0.10 -10.35
N GLU A 203 12.47 1.05 -9.41
CA GLU A 203 13.08 0.85 -8.09
C GLU A 203 12.01 0.79 -7.00
N VAL A 204 12.13 -0.21 -6.12
CA VAL A 204 11.34 -0.37 -4.90
C VAL A 204 12.29 -0.33 -3.72
N GLU A 205 12.06 0.58 -2.79
CA GLU A 205 12.81 0.68 -1.53
C GLU A 205 11.96 0.16 -0.37
N ILE A 206 12.56 -0.63 0.51
CA ILE A 206 11.94 -1.03 1.77
C ILE A 206 12.67 -0.32 2.91
N LEU A 207 11.94 0.45 3.68
CA LEU A 207 12.41 1.16 4.87
C LEU A 207 11.83 0.49 6.11
N ALA A 208 12.44 0.69 7.27
CA ALA A 208 11.86 0.23 8.52
C ALA A 208 12.21 1.16 9.67
N ALA A 209 11.32 1.23 10.64
CA ALA A 209 11.64 1.69 11.98
C ALA A 209 12.61 0.69 12.65
N PRO A 210 13.63 1.15 13.41
CA PRO A 210 14.48 0.26 14.20
C PRO A 210 13.72 -0.76 15.03
N SER A 211 12.58 -0.36 15.62
CA SER A 211 11.68 -1.21 16.41
C SER A 211 11.02 -2.34 15.61
N ARG A 212 10.95 -2.23 14.28
CA ARG A 212 10.29 -3.21 13.38
C ARG A 212 11.27 -3.99 12.51
N ALA A 213 12.47 -3.45 12.27
CA ALA A 213 13.43 -4.02 11.33
C ALA A 213 13.82 -5.48 11.63
N ALA A 214 13.86 -5.85 12.92
CA ALA A 214 14.18 -7.21 13.37
C ALA A 214 13.06 -8.23 13.06
N ASN A 215 11.83 -7.77 12.84
CA ASN A 215 10.68 -8.65 12.59
C ASN A 215 10.63 -9.18 11.16
N MET A 216 11.41 -8.60 10.23
CA MET A 216 11.51 -9.13 8.88
C MET A 216 12.42 -10.36 8.85
N ALA A 217 11.91 -11.46 8.31
CA ALA A 217 12.64 -12.72 8.18
C ALA A 217 14.01 -12.52 7.50
N ARG A 218 15.03 -13.22 8.02
CA ARG A 218 16.41 -13.14 7.50
C ARG A 218 16.52 -13.56 6.03
N THR A 219 15.61 -14.39 5.55
CA THR A 219 15.55 -14.87 4.16
C THR A 219 14.90 -13.87 3.21
N ASP A 220 14.12 -12.91 3.72
CA ASP A 220 13.34 -11.98 2.89
C ASP A 220 14.20 -10.84 2.33
N ARG A 221 13.76 -10.29 1.19
CA ARG A 221 14.49 -9.29 0.41
C ARG A 221 13.51 -8.29 -0.26
N PRO A 222 13.97 -7.06 -0.54
CA PRO A 222 15.23 -6.47 -0.11
C PRO A 222 15.25 -6.22 1.41
N ARG A 223 16.45 -6.12 2.02
CA ARG A 223 16.59 -5.96 3.48
C ARG A 223 16.43 -4.49 3.86
N PRO A 224 15.45 -4.11 4.70
CA PRO A 224 15.20 -2.72 5.01
C PRO A 224 16.39 -2.07 5.71
N ILE A 225 16.56 -0.77 5.47
CA ILE A 225 17.41 0.03 6.34
C ILE A 225 16.59 0.48 7.55
N PRO A 226 17.05 0.21 8.79
CA PRO A 226 16.50 0.83 9.98
C PRO A 226 16.86 2.32 10.02
N LEU A 227 15.85 3.18 9.97
CA LEU A 227 15.98 4.64 10.02
C LEU A 227 15.19 5.17 11.22
N PRO A 228 15.81 5.88 12.19
CA PRO A 228 15.09 6.38 13.37
C PRO A 228 13.84 7.20 13.04
N GLU A 229 13.89 7.99 11.97
CA GLU A 229 12.75 8.80 11.51
C GLU A 229 11.56 7.98 10.99
N GLN A 230 11.69 6.66 10.84
CA GLN A 230 10.58 5.78 10.48
C GLN A 230 9.74 5.39 11.70
N GLU A 231 10.24 5.56 12.94
CA GLU A 231 9.43 5.32 14.15
C GLU A 231 8.18 6.21 14.16
N TRP A 232 8.33 7.48 13.75
CA TRP A 232 7.22 8.43 13.72
C TRP A 232 6.10 8.01 12.76
N LEU A 233 6.41 7.24 11.71
CA LEU A 233 5.41 6.78 10.74
C LEU A 233 4.55 5.62 11.25
N LEU A 234 4.88 5.05 12.42
CA LEU A 234 4.08 4.03 13.09
C LEU A 234 2.98 4.63 13.98
N GLU A 235 3.04 5.95 14.23
CA GLU A 235 2.15 6.64 15.15
C GLU A 235 0.84 7.08 14.51
N GLY A 236 -0.15 7.33 15.35
CA GLY A 236 -1.44 7.89 14.92
C GLY A 236 -2.32 6.91 14.14
N ARG A 237 -3.10 7.45 13.19
CA ARG A 237 -4.06 6.67 12.39
C ARG A 237 -3.65 6.67 10.92
N ALA A 238 -3.37 5.49 10.38
CA ALA A 238 -3.10 5.32 8.96
C ALA A 238 -4.28 5.78 8.08
N VAL A 239 -3.95 6.34 6.92
CA VAL A 239 -4.89 6.63 5.84
C VAL A 239 -5.02 5.41 4.96
N ASP A 240 -6.24 5.08 4.57
CA ASP A 240 -6.55 3.93 3.71
C ASP A 240 -7.38 4.44 2.55
N GLN A 241 -6.83 4.48 1.34
CA GLN A 241 -7.49 5.01 0.15
C GLN A 241 -7.37 4.10 -1.08
N VAL A 242 -8.48 3.94 -1.81
CA VAL A 242 -8.47 3.31 -3.15
C VAL A 242 -8.24 4.41 -4.18
N VAL A 243 -7.12 4.31 -4.88
CA VAL A 243 -6.66 5.24 -5.91
C VAL A 243 -6.75 4.61 -7.30
N ILE A 244 -6.53 5.43 -8.33
CA ILE A 244 -6.47 5.01 -9.73
C ILE A 244 -5.06 5.19 -10.27
N CYS A 245 -4.58 4.21 -11.03
CA CYS A 245 -3.36 4.33 -11.83
C CYS A 245 -3.67 5.07 -13.13
N ARG A 246 -2.67 5.70 -13.76
CA ARG A 246 -2.85 6.43 -15.02
C ARG A 246 -3.41 5.57 -16.17
N ASP A 247 -3.21 4.25 -16.12
CA ASP A 247 -3.80 3.26 -17.05
C ASP A 247 -5.28 2.95 -16.78
N GLY A 248 -5.84 3.48 -15.68
CA GLY A 248 -7.21 3.25 -15.25
C GLY A 248 -7.39 2.03 -14.35
N SER A 249 -6.33 1.33 -13.97
CA SER A 249 -6.42 0.23 -13.00
C SER A 249 -6.49 0.75 -11.56
N PRO A 250 -7.35 0.20 -10.70
CA PRO A 250 -7.42 0.63 -9.30
C PRO A 250 -6.32 -0.03 -8.44
N ALA A 251 -5.98 0.62 -7.33
CA ALA A 251 -5.09 0.08 -6.32
C ALA A 251 -5.41 0.69 -4.95
N ARG A 252 -5.18 -0.05 -3.87
CA ARG A 252 -5.29 0.46 -2.49
C ARG A 252 -3.95 0.97 -2.00
N ILE A 253 -3.96 2.11 -1.34
CA ILE A 253 -2.81 2.68 -0.62
C ILE A 253 -3.21 2.76 0.86
N VAL A 254 -2.41 2.12 1.71
CA VAL A 254 -2.42 2.37 3.15
C VAL A 254 -1.16 3.17 3.47
N ALA A 255 -1.32 4.40 3.93
CA ALA A 255 -0.25 5.35 4.20
C ALA A 255 -0.23 5.72 5.70
N PRO A 256 0.90 6.20 6.25
CA PRO A 256 0.97 6.68 7.63
C PRO A 256 -0.05 7.78 7.96
N ASP A 257 -0.19 8.12 9.24
CA ASP A 257 -0.93 9.31 9.65
C ASP A 257 -0.35 10.56 8.95
N PRO A 258 -1.19 11.41 8.34
CA PRO A 258 -0.72 12.53 7.53
C PRO A 258 0.04 13.57 8.36
N ARG A 259 -0.26 13.71 9.66
CA ARG A 259 0.43 14.66 10.55
C ARG A 259 1.86 14.23 10.79
N TRP A 260 2.04 12.97 11.18
CA TRP A 260 3.35 12.37 11.42
C TRP A 260 4.19 12.30 10.15
N PHE A 261 3.58 11.91 9.02
CA PHE A 261 4.23 11.91 7.72
C PHE A 261 4.71 13.30 7.31
N ALA A 262 3.87 14.32 7.45
CA ALA A 262 4.23 15.68 7.05
C ALA A 262 5.36 16.25 7.93
N LEU A 263 5.29 16.06 9.25
CA LEU A 263 6.35 16.51 10.15
C LEU A 263 7.67 15.78 9.90
N GLN A 264 7.62 14.47 9.64
CA GLN A 264 8.80 13.69 9.26
C GLN A 264 9.43 14.24 7.96
N LYS A 265 8.62 14.52 6.94
CA LYS A 265 9.09 15.13 5.69
C LYS A 265 9.71 16.51 5.91
N LEU A 266 9.11 17.33 6.76
CA LEU A 266 9.62 18.66 7.09
C LEU A 266 10.99 18.55 7.78
N TRP A 267 11.10 17.67 8.78
CA TRP A 267 12.35 17.36 9.46
C TRP A 267 13.42 16.85 8.49
N MET A 268 13.07 15.91 7.60
CA MET A 268 13.98 15.33 6.61
C MET A 268 14.55 16.40 5.66
N SER A 269 13.77 17.43 5.32
CA SER A 269 14.17 18.49 4.39
C SER A 269 15.35 19.33 4.90
N GLU A 270 15.52 19.41 6.23
CA GLU A 270 16.59 20.18 6.89
C GLU A 270 17.83 19.33 7.22
N GLN A 271 17.78 18.02 7.01
CA GLN A 271 18.91 17.15 7.35
C GLN A 271 20.10 17.36 6.39
N SER A 272 21.30 17.48 6.96
CA SER A 272 22.55 17.69 6.21
C SER A 272 22.82 16.56 5.21
N LYS A 273 22.46 15.32 5.54
CA LYS A 273 22.61 14.14 4.69
C LYS A 273 21.53 14.02 3.60
N ARG A 274 20.46 14.83 3.64
CA ARG A 274 19.38 14.75 2.66
C ARG A 274 19.87 15.25 1.30
N HIS A 275 19.55 14.48 0.25
CA HIS A 275 19.92 14.81 -1.13
C HIS A 275 19.42 16.22 -1.50
N PRO A 276 20.28 17.14 -2.00
CA PRO A 276 19.90 18.53 -2.28
C PRO A 276 18.66 18.68 -3.16
N LEU A 277 18.54 17.86 -4.20
CA LEU A 277 17.37 17.86 -5.11
C LEU A 277 16.07 17.37 -4.45
N LYS A 278 16.13 16.63 -3.33
CA LYS A 278 14.95 16.14 -2.60
C LYS A 278 14.46 17.13 -1.53
N ARG A 279 15.35 17.97 -0.97
CA ARG A 279 15.02 18.90 0.15
C ARG A 279 13.84 19.83 -0.14
N GLY A 280 13.88 20.56 -1.25
CA GLY A 280 12.81 21.49 -1.61
C GLY A 280 11.47 20.79 -1.86
N LYS A 281 11.51 19.59 -2.45
CA LYS A 281 10.32 18.76 -2.67
C LYS A 281 9.73 18.27 -1.34
N ASP A 282 10.56 17.74 -0.43
CA ASP A 282 10.10 17.25 0.87
C ASP A 282 9.48 18.38 1.73
N MET A 283 10.14 19.55 1.79
CA MET A 283 9.61 20.72 2.51
C MET A 283 8.26 21.16 1.95
N LYS A 284 8.15 21.26 0.61
CA LYS A 284 6.91 21.68 -0.04
C LYS A 284 5.78 20.68 0.20
N GLN A 285 6.05 19.38 0.09
CA GLN A 285 5.06 18.32 0.37
C GLN A 285 4.60 18.37 1.83
N ALA A 286 5.51 18.56 2.77
CA ALA A 286 5.19 18.63 4.19
C ALA A 286 4.27 19.81 4.51
N LEU A 287 4.63 21.02 4.09
CA LEU A 287 3.86 22.24 4.40
C LEU A 287 2.46 22.18 3.77
N LEU A 288 2.37 21.79 2.50
CA LEU A 288 1.08 21.67 1.81
C LEU A 288 0.18 20.60 2.45
N LEU A 289 0.77 19.50 2.95
CA LEU A 289 0.01 18.46 3.62
C LEU A 289 -0.47 18.90 5.01
N LEU A 290 0.37 19.59 5.81
CA LEU A 290 -0.06 20.15 7.09
C LEU A 290 -1.19 21.17 6.90
N ASP A 291 -1.08 22.04 5.89
CA ASP A 291 -2.14 22.99 5.54
C ASP A 291 -3.43 22.26 5.13
N ALA A 292 -3.33 21.16 4.37
CA ALA A 292 -4.48 20.35 3.98
C ALA A 292 -5.12 19.63 5.18
N VAL A 293 -4.32 19.12 6.12
CA VAL A 293 -4.83 18.52 7.37
C VAL A 293 -5.63 19.55 8.15
N ALA A 294 -5.05 20.73 8.37
CA ALA A 294 -5.70 21.82 9.12
C ALA A 294 -6.98 22.33 8.46
N GLU A 295 -7.01 22.39 7.12
CA GLU A 295 -8.14 22.93 6.36
C GLU A 295 -9.27 21.91 6.14
N ALA A 296 -8.94 20.63 5.89
CA ALA A 296 -9.88 19.67 5.30
C ALA A 296 -9.96 18.32 6.02
N MET A 297 -9.12 18.04 7.02
CA MET A 297 -9.11 16.74 7.71
C MET A 297 -9.36 16.87 9.23
N PRO A 298 -10.56 17.29 9.67
CA PRO A 298 -10.86 17.49 11.09
C PRO A 298 -10.76 16.22 11.95
N HIS A 299 -10.76 15.04 11.32
CA HIS A 299 -10.56 13.75 11.99
C HIS A 299 -9.08 13.44 12.29
N TYR A 300 -8.15 14.30 11.87
CA TYR A 300 -6.75 14.34 12.27
C TYR A 300 -6.48 15.64 13.06
N PRO A 301 -6.94 15.73 14.32
CA PRO A 301 -6.87 16.99 15.06
C PRO A 301 -5.42 17.46 15.27
N LEU A 302 -5.23 18.77 15.21
CA LEU A 302 -3.99 19.50 15.50
C LEU A 302 -4.22 20.33 16.76
N ASP A 303 -4.57 19.64 17.85
CA ASP A 303 -4.95 20.20 19.14
C ASP A 303 -3.86 19.98 20.20
N GLU A 304 -4.10 20.44 21.43
CA GLU A 304 -3.17 20.30 22.56
C GLU A 304 -2.80 18.82 22.84
N ALA A 305 -3.71 17.87 22.56
CA ALA A 305 -3.44 16.45 22.73
C ALA A 305 -2.43 15.94 21.69
N PHE A 306 -2.57 16.35 20.42
CA PHE A 306 -1.56 16.08 19.40
C PHE A 306 -0.21 16.71 19.77
N GLU A 307 -0.22 17.98 20.20
CA GLU A 307 1.00 18.70 20.60
C GLU A 307 1.75 18.02 21.74
N ALA A 308 1.03 17.50 22.74
CA ALA A 308 1.62 16.78 23.86
C ALA A 308 2.29 15.45 23.47
N MET A 309 1.94 14.87 22.31
CA MET A 309 2.54 13.64 21.80
C MET A 309 3.80 13.87 20.95
N LEU A 310 4.09 15.11 20.54
CA LEU A 310 5.19 15.40 19.62
C LEU A 310 6.55 15.05 20.24
N PRO A 311 7.38 14.22 19.58
CA PRO A 311 8.78 14.05 19.93
C PRO A 311 9.52 15.38 19.90
N GLY A 312 10.55 15.53 20.72
CA GLY A 312 11.35 16.75 20.79
C GLY A 312 11.98 17.13 19.45
N GLU A 313 12.23 16.16 18.58
CA GLU A 313 12.76 16.36 17.22
C GLU A 313 11.73 16.96 16.26
N LEU A 314 10.44 16.72 16.46
CA LEU A 314 9.36 17.18 15.57
C LEU A 314 8.66 18.44 16.08
N ALA A 315 8.63 18.65 17.41
CA ALA A 315 7.96 19.80 18.02
C ALA A 315 8.39 21.17 17.44
N PRO A 316 9.69 21.46 17.22
CA PRO A 316 10.11 22.74 16.64
C PRO A 316 9.58 23.00 15.23
N TYR A 317 9.38 21.93 14.43
CA TYR A 317 8.87 22.03 13.07
C TYR A 317 7.36 22.29 13.07
N TYR A 318 6.63 21.61 13.95
CA TYR A 318 5.21 21.84 14.14
C TYR A 318 4.94 23.28 14.62
N LEU A 319 5.64 23.75 15.66
CA LEU A 319 5.47 25.10 16.18
C LEU A 319 5.75 26.18 15.12
N ARG A 320 6.86 26.02 14.38
CA ARG A 320 7.21 26.95 13.29
C ARG A 320 6.15 26.98 12.19
N TRP A 321 5.60 25.82 11.82
CA TRP A 321 4.49 25.78 10.86
C TRP A 321 3.24 26.44 11.45
N THR A 322 2.88 26.16 12.70
CA THR A 322 1.71 26.75 13.38
C THR A 322 1.79 28.28 13.48
N GLU A 323 2.97 28.86 13.70
CA GLU A 323 3.18 30.31 13.70
C GLU A 323 3.00 30.94 12.31
N GLN A 324 3.20 30.16 11.25
CA GLN A 324 3.18 30.63 9.86
C GLN A 324 1.89 30.22 9.12
N ARG A 325 1.09 29.31 9.69
CA ARG A 325 -0.08 28.77 9.03
C ARG A 325 -1.13 29.87 8.86
N PRO A 326 -1.80 29.93 7.70
CA PRO A 326 -2.92 30.85 7.52
C PRO A 326 -4.02 30.55 8.56
N ASP A 327 -4.65 31.59 9.11
CA ASP A 327 -5.81 31.41 9.99
C ASP A 327 -6.87 30.53 9.28
N PRO A 328 -7.45 29.54 9.99
CA PRO A 328 -8.51 28.73 9.43
C PRO A 328 -9.66 29.66 9.03
N ARG A 329 -9.90 29.79 7.72
CA ARG A 329 -11.01 30.58 7.22
C ARG A 329 -12.29 29.86 7.65
N SER A 330 -13.18 30.57 8.34
CA SER A 330 -14.52 30.07 8.65
C SER A 330 -15.14 29.50 7.37
N PRO A 331 -15.77 28.30 7.44
CA PRO A 331 -16.35 27.72 6.25
C PRO A 331 -17.37 28.68 5.64
N ARG A 332 -17.25 28.92 4.33
CA ARG A 332 -18.20 29.72 3.54
C ARG A 332 -19.27 28.83 2.91
N TRP A 333 -19.80 27.87 3.65
CA TRP A 333 -20.93 27.08 3.22
C TRP A 333 -22.17 27.44 4.02
#